data_AF-A0A2I2A8Z5-F1
#
_entry.id   AF-A0A2I2A8Z5-F1
#
_cell.length_a   1.000
_cell.length_b   1.000
_cell.length_c   1.000
_cell.angle_alpha   90.00
_cell.angle_beta   90.00
_cell.angle_gamma   90.00
#
_symmetry.space_group_name_H-M   'P 1'
#
loop_
_entity.id
_entity.type
_entity.pdbx_description
1 polymer ?
#
loop_
_entity_poly.entity_id
_entity_poly.type
_entity_poly.pdbx_seq_one_letter_code
_entity_poly.pdbx_strand_id
1 'polypeptide(L)'
;MLRVQKVRLYPNETMKQVLDDLCDYRRYCWNQGLALWNDMYDASLVLGDKKLRPNARKVRDELVATKEDWQYRLSARCLQLAISDLNKAWQNFFKKSLPDWGKPKFKSKKTARQGFKTDRAQIINGKLRLDKPREIKAWADISFKGAKSLVGDLKVVSIYRENGKYWASLPFEVKVTKKTKTGQKTAVDVNVGHFDYTEGQVKTLPNNLKALYKRIKHYQRLLARKRVANGKKATQTNNYVKTRAK
;
A
#
# COMPACT_ATOMS: atom_id res chain seq x y z
N MET A 1 -6.30 -9.29 -16.75
CA MET A 1 -5.43 -9.59 -15.58
C MET A 1 -4.88 -8.27 -15.06
N LEU A 2 -4.86 -8.07 -13.75
CA LEU A 2 -4.31 -6.85 -13.15
C LEU A 2 -2.83 -7.06 -12.80
N ARG A 3 -1.94 -6.25 -13.41
CA ARG A 3 -0.49 -6.27 -13.17
C ARG A 3 -0.11 -5.03 -12.37
N VAL A 4 0.38 -5.24 -11.14
CA VAL A 4 0.82 -4.15 -10.25
C VAL A 4 2.32 -3.93 -10.38
N GLN A 5 2.72 -2.68 -10.58
CA GLN A 5 4.12 -2.27 -10.61
C GLN A 5 4.41 -1.28 -9.47
N LYS A 6 5.45 -1.55 -8.68
CA LYS A 6 5.94 -0.63 -7.65
C LYS A 6 7.02 0.27 -8.24
N VAL A 7 6.80 1.58 -8.21
CA VAL A 7 7.74 2.58 -8.73
C VAL A 7 8.14 3.57 -7.64
N ARG A 8 9.37 4.09 -7.71
CA ARG A 8 9.85 5.17 -6.84
C ARG A 8 9.52 6.51 -7.46
N LEU A 9 8.90 7.41 -6.69
CA LEU A 9 8.56 8.76 -7.13
C LEU A 9 9.66 9.76 -6.76
N TYR A 10 9.82 10.78 -7.61
CA TYR A 10 10.75 11.90 -7.44
C TYR A 10 10.00 13.23 -7.59
N PRO A 11 9.15 13.59 -6.61
CA PRO A 11 8.45 14.87 -6.61
C PRO A 11 9.39 16.05 -6.35
N ASN A 12 9.07 17.22 -6.91
CA ASN A 12 9.66 18.50 -6.50
C ASN A 12 9.09 18.95 -5.14
N GLU A 13 9.61 20.03 -4.56
CA GLU A 13 9.20 20.47 -3.21
C GLU A 13 7.70 20.76 -3.10
N THR A 14 7.10 21.41 -4.10
CA THR A 14 5.66 21.66 -4.13
C THR A 14 4.85 20.36 -4.13
N MET A 15 5.22 19.40 -4.98
CA MET A 15 4.52 18.12 -5.04
C MET A 15 4.77 17.26 -3.80
N LYS A 16 5.90 17.42 -3.09
CA LYS A 16 6.11 16.73 -1.79
C LYS A 16 5.09 17.19 -0.75
N GLN A 17 4.87 18.49 -0.64
CA GLN A 17 3.84 19.05 0.27
C GLN A 17 2.46 18.50 -0.08
N VAL A 18 2.07 18.55 -1.36
CA VAL A 18 0.80 17.97 -1.84
C VAL A 18 0.67 16.48 -1.48
N LEU A 19 1.73 15.69 -1.68
CA LEU A 19 1.70 14.26 -1.35
C LEU A 19 1.57 14.02 0.16
N ASP A 20 2.25 14.81 0.99
CA ASP A 20 2.17 14.72 2.45
C ASP A 20 0.78 15.14 2.95
N ASP A 21 0.22 16.22 2.42
CA ASP A 21 -1.13 16.69 2.74
C ASP A 21 -2.19 15.65 2.36
N LEU A 22 -2.07 15.03 1.19
CA LEU A 22 -2.97 13.94 0.77
C LEU A 22 -2.82 12.68 1.64
N CYS A 23 -1.61 12.36 2.11
CA CYS A 23 -1.39 11.28 3.07
C CYS A 23 -2.06 11.57 4.42
N ASP A 24 -1.91 12.80 4.92
CA ASP A 24 -2.51 13.25 6.17
C ASP A 24 -4.03 13.32 6.07
N TYR A 25 -4.55 13.82 4.95
CA TYR A 25 -5.99 13.89 4.68
C TYR A 25 -6.62 12.50 4.56
N ARG A 26 -5.96 11.54 3.90
CA ARG A 26 -6.43 10.15 3.86
C ARG A 26 -6.59 9.55 5.25
N ARG A 27 -5.64 9.84 6.15
CA ARG A 27 -5.68 9.41 7.56
C ARG A 27 -6.84 10.10 8.29
N TYR A 28 -6.98 11.41 8.11
CA TYR A 28 -8.07 12.20 8.67
C TYR A 28 -9.44 11.62 8.28
N CYS A 29 -9.73 11.47 6.98
CA CYS A 29 -11.00 10.92 6.51
C CYS A 29 -11.26 9.49 7.01
N TRP A 30 -10.21 8.66 7.15
CA TRP A 30 -10.36 7.33 7.74
C TRP A 30 -10.81 7.39 9.19
N ASN A 31 -10.14 8.22 9.98
CA ASN A 31 -10.40 8.31 11.42
C ASN A 31 -11.78 8.93 11.67
N GLN A 32 -12.13 10.00 10.96
CA GLN A 32 -13.47 10.59 11.01
C GLN A 32 -14.55 9.58 10.57
N GLY A 33 -14.30 8.89 9.45
CA GLY A 33 -15.21 7.85 8.98
C GLY A 33 -15.37 6.69 9.96
N LEU A 34 -14.30 6.28 10.65
CA LEU A 34 -14.36 5.22 11.65
C LEU A 34 -15.10 5.66 12.91
N ALA A 35 -14.90 6.90 13.36
CA ALA A 35 -15.63 7.47 14.50
C ALA A 35 -17.13 7.50 14.20
N LEU A 36 -17.53 8.16 13.11
CA LEU A 36 -18.92 8.23 12.68
C LEU A 36 -19.54 6.84 12.46
N TRP A 37 -18.78 5.91 11.88
CA TRP A 37 -19.24 4.53 11.71
C TRP A 37 -19.60 3.87 13.05
N ASN A 38 -18.76 4.07 14.09
CA ASN A 38 -19.04 3.54 15.42
C ASN A 38 -20.26 4.23 16.03
N ASP A 39 -20.35 5.56 15.95
CA ASP A 39 -21.49 6.32 16.51
C ASP A 39 -22.82 5.87 15.90
N MET A 40 -22.87 5.70 14.57
CA MET A 40 -24.05 5.18 13.87
C MET A 40 -24.40 3.75 14.28
N TYR A 41 -23.38 2.92 14.54
CA TYR A 41 -23.60 1.55 15.00
C TYR A 41 -24.17 1.53 16.41
N ASP A 42 -23.59 2.31 17.33
CA ASP A 42 -24.01 2.41 18.72
C ASP A 42 -25.44 2.97 18.80
N ALA A 43 -25.75 4.03 18.04
CA ALA A 43 -27.12 4.54 17.92
C ALA A 43 -28.11 3.48 17.40
N SER A 44 -27.70 2.65 16.43
CA SER A 44 -28.54 1.55 15.92
C SER A 44 -28.81 0.46 16.97
N LEU A 45 -27.90 0.27 17.93
CA LEU A 45 -28.08 -0.67 19.02
C LEU A 45 -29.00 -0.09 20.10
N VAL A 46 -28.78 1.16 20.49
CA VAL A 46 -29.59 1.84 21.52
C VAL A 46 -31.06 1.96 21.09
N LEU A 47 -31.31 2.32 19.83
CA LEU A 47 -32.66 2.51 19.31
C LEU A 47 -33.31 1.23 18.76
N GLY A 48 -32.55 0.12 18.68
CA GLY A 48 -33.01 -1.12 18.07
C GLY A 48 -33.29 -1.06 16.56
N ASP A 49 -33.01 0.07 15.91
CA ASP A 49 -33.32 0.29 14.49
C ASP A 49 -32.16 -0.14 13.58
N LYS A 50 -32.34 -1.27 12.89
CA LYS A 50 -31.37 -1.78 11.90
C LYS A 50 -31.17 -0.83 10.72
N LYS A 51 -32.13 0.06 10.42
CA LYS A 51 -31.97 1.07 9.36
C LYS A 51 -30.92 2.10 9.71
N LEU A 52 -30.52 2.28 10.98
CA LEU A 52 -29.45 3.19 11.37
C LEU A 52 -28.06 2.60 11.17
N ARG A 53 -27.94 1.28 10.93
CA ARG A 53 -26.65 0.62 10.75
C ARG A 53 -25.77 1.34 9.71
N PRO A 54 -24.48 1.51 10.02
CA PRO A 54 -23.56 2.22 9.15
C PRO A 54 -23.35 1.47 7.85
N ASN A 55 -23.17 2.22 6.78
CA ASN A 55 -22.68 1.71 5.52
C ASN A 55 -21.81 2.79 4.84
N ALA A 56 -21.06 2.38 3.82
CA ALA A 56 -20.13 3.29 3.13
C ALA A 56 -20.80 4.55 2.57
N ARG A 57 -22.04 4.43 2.09
CA ARG A 57 -22.78 5.55 1.50
C ARG A 57 -23.13 6.58 2.57
N LYS A 58 -23.79 6.18 3.65
CA LYS A 58 -24.21 7.10 4.72
C LYS A 58 -23.03 7.83 5.35
N VAL A 59 -21.98 7.10 5.72
CA VAL A 59 -20.77 7.68 6.31
C VAL A 59 -20.10 8.66 5.34
N ARG A 60 -20.03 8.33 4.05
CA ARG A 60 -19.47 9.23 3.04
C ARG A 60 -20.35 10.47 2.87
N ASP A 61 -21.66 10.31 2.77
CA ASP A 61 -22.59 11.41 2.49
C ASP A 61 -22.59 12.41 3.66
N GLU A 62 -22.57 11.92 4.91
CA GLU A 62 -22.40 12.74 6.11
C GLU A 62 -21.07 13.51 6.09
N LEU A 63 -19.93 12.82 5.90
CA LEU A 63 -18.63 13.48 5.85
C LEU A 63 -18.47 14.47 4.68
N VAL A 64 -19.25 14.30 3.61
CA VAL A 64 -19.30 15.25 2.50
C VAL A 64 -20.15 16.47 2.86
N ALA A 65 -21.26 16.28 3.58
CA ALA A 65 -22.11 17.36 4.06
C ALA A 65 -21.40 18.23 5.12
N THR A 66 -20.60 17.61 5.99
CA THR A 66 -19.86 18.28 7.08
C THR A 66 -18.43 18.66 6.67
N LYS A 67 -18.18 18.96 5.40
CA LYS A 67 -16.84 19.35 4.94
C LYS A 67 -16.47 20.74 5.41
N GLU A 68 -15.25 20.84 5.91
CA GLU A 68 -14.60 22.11 6.22
C GLU A 68 -13.92 22.69 4.97
N ASP A 69 -13.80 24.02 4.90
CA ASP A 69 -13.33 24.75 3.72
C ASP A 69 -11.95 24.28 3.21
N TRP A 70 -11.03 24.01 4.13
CA TRP A 70 -9.68 23.54 3.76
C TRP A 70 -9.71 22.18 3.04
N GLN A 71 -10.73 21.34 3.24
CA GLN A 71 -10.84 20.03 2.60
C GLN A 71 -11.10 20.13 1.09
N TYR A 72 -11.68 21.25 0.61
CA TYR A 72 -11.93 21.49 -0.81
C TYR A 72 -10.66 21.77 -1.62
N ARG A 73 -9.56 22.13 -0.94
CA ARG A 73 -8.23 22.27 -1.55
C ARG A 73 -7.59 20.91 -1.89
N LEU A 74 -8.17 19.81 -1.41
CA LEU A 74 -7.63 18.46 -1.57
C LEU A 74 -8.56 17.60 -2.43
N SER A 75 -8.02 16.53 -3.02
CA SER A 75 -8.81 15.66 -3.89
C SER A 75 -9.96 15.00 -3.13
N ALA A 76 -11.19 15.23 -3.58
CA ALA A 76 -12.39 14.58 -3.04
C ALA A 76 -12.36 13.05 -3.19
N ARG A 77 -11.58 12.52 -4.14
CA ARG A 77 -11.43 11.05 -4.31
C ARG A 77 -10.72 10.43 -3.12
N CYS A 78 -9.85 11.17 -2.43
CA CYS A 78 -9.15 10.69 -1.26
C CYS A 78 -10.14 10.28 -0.14
N LEU A 79 -11.12 11.15 0.16
CA LEU A 79 -12.21 10.86 1.11
C LEU A 79 -13.04 9.66 0.67
N GLN A 80 -13.49 9.66 -0.60
CA GLN A 80 -14.37 8.60 -1.09
C GLN A 80 -13.70 7.21 -1.08
N LEU A 81 -12.44 7.15 -1.50
CA LEU A 81 -11.64 5.92 -1.42
C LEU A 81 -11.31 5.56 0.03
N ALA A 82 -11.20 6.54 0.93
CA ALA A 82 -11.03 6.28 2.35
C ALA A 82 -12.18 5.50 2.96
N ILE A 83 -13.40 5.96 2.69
CA ILE A 83 -14.62 5.33 3.21
C ILE A 83 -14.89 4.00 2.49
N SER A 84 -14.57 3.88 1.20
CA SER A 84 -14.64 2.61 0.48
C SER A 84 -13.73 1.55 1.10
N ASP A 85 -12.48 1.91 1.41
CA ASP A 85 -11.54 1.00 2.07
C ASP A 85 -12.00 0.65 3.50
N LEU A 86 -12.60 1.60 4.24
CA LEU A 86 -13.12 1.36 5.59
C LEU A 86 -14.27 0.34 5.56
N ASN A 87 -15.20 0.49 4.62
CA ASN A 87 -16.28 -0.46 4.41
C ASN A 87 -15.74 -1.86 4.06
N LYS A 88 -14.73 -1.95 3.20
CA LYS A 88 -14.08 -3.24 2.88
C LYS A 88 -13.43 -3.85 4.13
N ALA A 89 -12.79 -3.05 4.98
CA ALA A 89 -12.19 -3.53 6.21
C ALA A 89 -13.25 -4.12 7.16
N TRP A 90 -14.40 -3.46 7.31
CA TRP A 90 -15.54 -4.00 8.06
C TRP A 90 -16.12 -5.27 7.44
N GLN A 91 -16.31 -5.31 6.12
CA GLN A 91 -16.79 -6.52 5.43
C GLN A 91 -15.85 -7.71 5.65
N ASN A 92 -14.55 -7.49 5.59
CA ASN A 92 -13.55 -8.53 5.85
C ASN A 92 -13.57 -9.00 7.31
N PHE A 93 -13.75 -8.08 8.26
CA PHE A 93 -13.92 -8.41 9.67
C PHE A 93 -15.13 -9.33 9.89
N PHE A 94 -16.29 -9.01 9.30
CA PHE A 94 -17.49 -9.85 9.44
C PHE A 94 -17.38 -11.20 8.71
N LYS A 95 -16.71 -11.25 7.55
CA LYS A 95 -16.50 -12.49 6.81
C LYS A 95 -15.46 -13.42 7.44
N LYS A 96 -14.63 -12.92 8.38
CA LYS A 96 -13.48 -13.65 8.96
C LYS A 96 -12.57 -14.28 7.91
N SER A 97 -12.49 -13.67 6.72
CA SER A 97 -11.96 -14.33 5.51
C SER A 97 -10.43 -14.25 5.35
N LEU A 98 -9.73 -13.57 6.25
CA LEU A 98 -8.26 -13.38 6.19
C LEU A 98 -7.66 -13.73 7.56
N PRO A 99 -6.43 -14.28 7.65
CA PRO A 99 -5.79 -14.62 8.92
C PRO A 99 -5.72 -13.45 9.93
N ASP A 100 -5.52 -12.23 9.42
CA ASP A 100 -5.44 -10.99 10.20
C ASP A 100 -6.78 -10.22 10.24
N TRP A 101 -7.90 -10.92 10.47
CA TRP A 101 -9.26 -10.36 10.48
C TRP A 101 -9.54 -9.47 11.71
N GLY A 102 -8.76 -8.41 11.92
CA GLY A 102 -8.99 -7.47 13.01
C GLY A 102 -10.11 -6.45 12.71
N LYS A 103 -10.82 -6.02 13.77
CA LYS A 103 -11.69 -4.83 13.71
C LYS A 103 -10.88 -3.63 13.17
N PRO A 104 -11.44 -2.81 12.26
CA PRO A 104 -10.76 -1.61 11.80
C PRO A 104 -10.35 -0.70 12.96
N LYS A 105 -9.12 -0.17 12.91
CA LYS A 105 -8.55 0.69 13.95
C LYS A 105 -8.27 2.09 13.44
N PHE A 106 -8.21 3.05 14.35
CA PHE A 106 -7.74 4.41 14.06
C PHE A 106 -6.30 4.37 13.55
N LYS A 107 -5.99 5.21 12.57
CA LYS A 107 -4.67 5.33 11.97
C LYS A 107 -3.87 6.42 12.68
N SER A 108 -2.62 6.11 12.99
CA SER A 108 -1.67 7.03 13.63
C SER A 108 -0.80 7.77 12.59
N LYS A 109 -0.36 8.99 12.93
CA LYS A 109 0.67 9.72 12.16
C LYS A 109 2.07 9.14 12.36
N LYS A 110 2.28 8.27 13.35
CA LYS A 110 3.58 7.65 13.64
C LYS A 110 3.82 6.34 12.87
N THR A 111 2.90 5.92 12.01
CA THR A 111 3.07 4.69 11.23
C THR A 111 4.21 4.83 10.23
N ALA A 112 5.05 3.80 10.10
CA ALA A 112 6.20 3.79 9.20
C ALA A 112 5.83 4.03 7.73
N ARG A 113 4.61 3.61 7.35
CA ARG A 113 4.04 3.80 6.02
C ARG A 113 2.77 4.64 6.10
N GLN A 114 2.73 5.70 5.30
CA GLN A 114 1.59 6.61 5.18
C GLN A 114 1.26 6.77 3.72
N GLY A 115 -0.01 6.80 3.35
CA GLY A 115 -0.36 6.83 1.93
C GLY A 115 -1.83 7.07 1.68
N PHE A 116 -2.13 7.38 0.42
CA PHE A 116 -3.46 7.59 -0.09
C PHE A 116 -3.67 6.82 -1.40
N LYS A 117 -4.93 6.76 -1.82
CA LYS A 117 -5.33 6.17 -3.09
C LYS A 117 -5.96 7.25 -3.96
N THR A 118 -5.75 7.15 -5.26
CA THR A 118 -6.44 7.97 -6.25
C THR A 118 -6.70 7.14 -7.49
N ASP A 119 -7.86 7.29 -8.07
CA ASP A 119 -8.27 6.71 -9.35
C ASP A 119 -8.28 7.75 -10.48
N ARG A 120 -7.83 8.98 -10.18
CA ARG A 120 -7.64 10.06 -11.16
C ARG A 120 -6.20 10.23 -11.59
N ALA A 121 -5.29 9.43 -11.04
CA ALA A 121 -3.91 9.42 -11.50
C ALA A 121 -3.85 9.03 -12.98
N GLN A 122 -2.98 9.69 -13.73
CA GLN A 122 -2.72 9.42 -15.13
C GLN A 122 -1.21 9.31 -15.35
N ILE A 123 -0.81 8.68 -16.45
CA ILE A 123 0.59 8.62 -16.86
C ILE A 123 0.70 9.39 -18.17
N ILE A 124 1.47 10.48 -18.13
CA ILE A 124 1.64 11.39 -19.27
C ILE A 124 3.14 11.59 -19.45
N ASN A 125 3.65 11.32 -20.64
CA ASN A 125 5.08 11.42 -20.98
C ASN A 125 5.99 10.71 -19.97
N GLY A 126 5.58 9.52 -19.51
CA GLY A 126 6.34 8.73 -18.52
C GLY A 126 6.36 9.30 -17.10
N LYS A 127 5.55 10.32 -16.79
CA LYS A 127 5.40 10.91 -15.46
C LYS A 127 4.00 10.67 -14.90
N LEU A 128 3.90 10.63 -13.57
CA LEU A 128 2.64 10.47 -12.86
C LEU A 128 1.97 11.84 -12.69
N ARG A 129 0.82 12.03 -13.33
CA ARG A 129 -0.03 13.21 -13.15
C ARG A 129 -1.10 12.90 -12.12
N LEU A 130 -1.26 13.80 -11.15
CA LEU A 130 -2.35 13.78 -10.17
C LEU A 130 -3.43 14.80 -10.57
N ASP A 131 -4.65 14.62 -10.06
CA ASP A 131 -5.74 15.56 -10.27
C ASP A 131 -5.46 16.90 -9.58
N LYS A 132 -5.43 17.97 -10.38
CA LYS A 132 -5.11 19.32 -9.95
C LYS A 132 -6.35 20.02 -9.34
N PRO A 133 -6.29 20.50 -8.08
CA PRO A 133 -7.32 21.35 -7.51
C PRO A 133 -7.37 22.71 -8.24
N ARG A 134 -8.56 23.32 -8.34
CA ARG A 134 -8.79 24.55 -9.11
C ARG A 134 -7.93 25.75 -8.64
N GLU A 135 -7.69 25.85 -7.34
CA GLU A 135 -7.04 27.01 -6.70
C GLU A 135 -5.51 26.96 -6.71
N ILE A 136 -4.90 25.83 -7.10
CA ILE A 136 -3.44 25.65 -7.01
C ILE A 136 -2.80 26.01 -8.36
N LYS A 137 -1.98 27.05 -8.41
CA LYS A 137 -1.28 27.45 -9.65
C LYS A 137 -0.11 26.50 -9.97
N ALA A 138 0.75 26.24 -9.00
CA ALA A 138 1.92 25.38 -9.14
C ALA A 138 1.56 23.89 -9.04
N TRP A 139 1.50 23.21 -10.18
CA TRP A 139 1.24 21.77 -10.26
C TRP A 139 2.16 21.14 -11.29
N ALA A 140 2.83 20.05 -10.92
CA ALA A 140 3.82 19.41 -11.78
C ALA A 140 3.60 17.90 -11.83
N ASP A 141 3.89 17.33 -12.99
CA ASP A 141 3.91 15.88 -13.15
C ASP A 141 5.13 15.28 -12.43
N ILE A 142 4.91 14.16 -11.75
CA ILE A 142 5.90 13.54 -10.88
C ILE A 142 6.69 12.49 -11.66
N SER A 143 8.00 12.70 -11.80
CA SER A 143 8.90 11.70 -12.39
C SER A 143 8.98 10.45 -11.51
N PHE A 144 9.09 9.27 -12.11
CA PHE A 144 9.26 8.01 -11.38
C PHE A 144 10.25 7.08 -12.06
N LYS A 145 10.81 6.12 -11.29
CA LYS A 145 11.69 5.06 -11.80
C LYS A 145 11.22 3.68 -11.33
N GLY A 146 11.49 2.66 -12.15
CA GLY A 146 11.22 1.25 -11.84
C GLY A 146 9.98 0.66 -12.52
N ALA A 147 9.31 1.39 -13.42
CA ALA A 147 8.28 0.79 -14.27
C ALA A 147 8.93 -0.08 -15.34
N LYS A 148 8.41 -1.30 -15.54
CA LYS A 148 8.83 -2.23 -16.59
C LYS A 148 8.02 -2.05 -17.87
N SER A 149 6.74 -1.72 -17.74
CA SER A 149 5.82 -1.50 -18.85
C SER A 149 4.75 -0.51 -18.43
N LEU A 150 4.29 0.35 -19.34
CA LEU A 150 3.19 1.29 -19.08
C LEU A 150 1.94 0.93 -19.89
N VAL A 151 1.83 -0.34 -20.28
CA VAL A 151 0.75 -0.86 -21.12
C VAL A 151 -0.45 -1.27 -20.29
N GLY A 152 -1.64 -0.85 -20.73
CA GLY A 152 -2.94 -1.20 -20.14
C GLY A 152 -3.60 -0.03 -19.42
N ASP A 153 -4.80 -0.27 -18.91
CA ASP A 153 -5.59 0.77 -18.26
C ASP A 153 -5.16 0.92 -16.82
N LEU A 154 -4.70 2.12 -16.46
CA LEU A 154 -4.34 2.42 -15.09
C LEU A 154 -5.60 2.50 -14.21
N LYS A 155 -5.63 1.69 -13.15
CA LYS A 155 -6.72 1.70 -12.16
C LYS A 155 -6.33 2.54 -10.94
N VAL A 156 -6.93 2.24 -9.79
CA VAL A 156 -6.70 2.95 -8.53
C VAL A 156 -5.24 2.84 -8.08
N VAL A 157 -4.50 3.93 -8.21
CA VAL A 157 -3.11 4.02 -7.78
C VAL A 157 -3.04 4.19 -6.27
N SER A 158 -2.10 3.50 -5.63
CA SER A 158 -1.78 3.69 -4.21
C SER A 158 -0.42 4.39 -4.08
N ILE A 159 -0.41 5.59 -3.52
CA ILE A 159 0.79 6.41 -3.31
C ILE A 159 1.10 6.43 -1.83
N TYR A 160 2.36 6.22 -1.46
CA TYR A 160 2.75 6.18 -0.05
C TYR A 160 4.19 6.65 0.17
N ARG A 161 4.42 7.19 1.36
CA ARG A 161 5.71 7.56 1.91
C ARG A 161 6.18 6.50 2.90
N GLU A 162 7.43 6.07 2.74
CA GLU A 162 8.10 5.11 3.62
C GLU A 162 9.60 5.45 3.64
N ASN A 163 10.18 5.57 4.84
CA ASN A 163 11.60 5.94 5.03
C ASN A 163 12.02 7.21 4.28
N GLY A 164 11.18 8.25 4.33
CA GLY A 164 11.43 9.54 3.66
C GLY A 164 11.37 9.50 2.13
N LYS A 165 10.91 8.39 1.53
CA LYS A 165 10.82 8.21 0.08
C LYS A 165 9.38 7.96 -0.33
N TYR A 166 8.99 8.50 -1.48
CA TYR A 166 7.68 8.28 -2.07
C TYR A 166 7.69 7.13 -3.06
N TRP A 167 6.63 6.34 -3.02
CA TRP A 167 6.41 5.18 -3.87
C TRP A 167 4.98 5.19 -4.40
N ALA A 168 4.79 4.65 -5.59
CA ALA A 168 3.48 4.38 -6.14
C ALA A 168 3.36 2.90 -6.53
N SER A 169 2.21 2.31 -6.21
CA SER A 169 1.77 1.03 -6.76
C SER A 169 0.80 1.33 -7.90
N LEU A 170 1.21 1.03 -9.12
CA LEU A 170 0.49 1.28 -10.37
C LEU A 170 -0.15 -0.02 -10.86
N PRO A 171 -1.46 -0.24 -10.61
CA PRO A 171 -2.18 -1.38 -11.16
C PRO A 171 -2.62 -1.09 -12.60
N PHE A 172 -2.14 -1.90 -13.55
CA PHE A 172 -2.59 -1.87 -14.93
C PHE A 172 -3.48 -3.06 -15.22
N GLU A 173 -4.67 -2.79 -15.74
CA GLU A 173 -5.50 -3.83 -16.33
C GLU A 173 -5.01 -4.14 -17.75
N VAL A 174 -4.55 -5.37 -17.94
CA VAL A 174 -4.00 -5.84 -19.22
C VAL A 174 -4.83 -7.00 -19.73
N LYS A 175 -5.21 -6.94 -21.01
CA LYS A 175 -5.77 -8.08 -21.74
C LYS A 175 -4.65 -9.09 -21.96
N VAL A 176 -4.75 -10.25 -21.31
CA VAL A 176 -3.79 -11.34 -21.50
C VAL A 176 -4.42 -12.30 -22.51
N THR A 177 -3.79 -12.42 -23.67
CA THR A 177 -4.11 -13.48 -24.63
C THR A 177 -3.79 -14.82 -24.00
N LYS A 178 -4.79 -15.70 -23.94
CA LYS A 178 -4.57 -17.09 -23.50
C LYS A 178 -3.65 -17.74 -24.54
N LYS A 179 -2.58 -18.38 -24.08
CA LYS A 179 -1.76 -19.22 -24.96
C LYS A 179 -2.60 -20.36 -25.51
N THR A 180 -2.31 -20.79 -26.73
CA THR A 180 -2.92 -22.00 -27.30
C THR A 180 -2.59 -23.20 -26.40
N LYS A 181 -3.58 -24.07 -26.19
CA LYS A 181 -3.36 -25.30 -25.44
C LYS A 181 -2.50 -26.23 -26.29
N THR A 182 -1.43 -26.76 -25.71
CA THR A 182 -0.53 -27.71 -26.39
C THR A 182 -1.07 -29.14 -26.41
N GLY A 183 -2.14 -29.44 -25.64
CA GLY A 183 -2.70 -30.79 -25.49
C GLY A 183 -1.87 -31.71 -24.57
N GLN A 184 -0.65 -31.32 -24.25
CA GLN A 184 0.26 -32.06 -23.37
C GLN A 184 -0.09 -31.82 -21.90
N LYS A 185 0.02 -32.88 -21.08
CA LYS A 185 -0.13 -32.82 -19.63
C LYS A 185 1.26 -32.87 -19.01
N THR A 186 1.58 -31.91 -18.15
CA THR A 186 2.81 -31.92 -17.36
C THR A 186 2.48 -31.75 -15.88
N ALA A 187 3.20 -32.47 -15.03
CA ALA A 187 3.20 -32.23 -13.60
C ALA A 187 4.37 -31.27 -13.29
N VAL A 188 4.16 -30.33 -12.38
CA VAL A 188 5.21 -29.40 -11.93
C VAL A 188 5.34 -29.55 -10.42
N ASP A 189 6.51 -29.96 -9.97
CA ASP A 189 6.91 -29.90 -8.56
C ASP A 189 7.76 -28.66 -8.32
N VAL A 190 7.40 -27.87 -7.30
CA VAL A 190 8.01 -26.55 -7.05
C VAL A 190 8.88 -26.64 -5.81
N ASN A 191 10.20 -26.67 -6.03
CA ASN A 191 11.20 -26.67 -4.99
C ASN A 191 11.80 -25.27 -4.78
N VAL A 192 12.44 -25.06 -3.62
CA VAL A 192 13.07 -23.78 -3.25
C VAL A 192 14.14 -23.35 -4.27
N GLY A 193 14.71 -24.31 -5.00
CA GLY A 193 15.87 -24.08 -5.86
C GLY A 193 15.74 -24.37 -7.34
N HIS A 194 14.66 -25.03 -7.70
CA HIS A 194 14.39 -25.54 -9.03
C HIS A 194 12.90 -25.89 -9.09
N PHE A 195 12.39 -26.08 -10.29
CA PHE A 195 11.16 -26.83 -10.46
C PHE A 195 11.46 -28.03 -11.35
N ASP A 196 10.88 -29.16 -10.95
CA ASP A 196 10.90 -30.39 -11.73
C ASP A 196 9.61 -30.44 -12.52
N TYR A 197 9.72 -30.83 -13.78
CA TYR A 197 8.59 -31.08 -14.66
C TYR A 197 8.83 -32.38 -15.42
N THR A 198 7.80 -32.92 -16.08
CA THR A 198 7.87 -34.27 -16.64
C THR A 198 9.04 -34.52 -17.60
N GLU A 199 9.56 -33.48 -18.25
CA GLU A 199 10.64 -33.57 -19.23
C GLU A 199 11.98 -33.05 -18.72
N GLY A 200 12.08 -32.65 -17.44
CA GLY A 200 13.36 -32.23 -16.87
C GLY A 200 13.26 -31.32 -15.66
N GLN A 201 14.36 -30.64 -15.38
CA GLN A 201 14.49 -29.74 -14.23
C GLN A 201 14.96 -28.37 -14.71
N VAL A 202 14.32 -27.32 -14.20
CA VAL A 202 14.78 -25.94 -14.40
C VAL A 202 15.30 -25.39 -13.08
N LYS A 203 16.59 -25.07 -13.04
CA LYS A 203 17.20 -24.42 -11.88
C LYS A 203 16.77 -22.96 -11.82
N THR A 204 16.19 -22.55 -10.70
CA THR A 204 15.70 -21.18 -10.49
C THR A 204 16.62 -20.36 -9.59
N LEU A 205 17.52 -21.01 -8.83
CA LEU A 205 18.48 -20.35 -7.95
C LEU A 205 19.57 -19.62 -8.73
N PRO A 206 19.68 -18.28 -8.60
CA PRO A 206 20.82 -17.57 -9.15
C PRO A 206 22.08 -17.86 -8.33
N ASN A 207 23.23 -17.96 -9.00
CA ASN A 207 24.51 -18.34 -8.39
C ASN A 207 24.94 -17.41 -7.24
N ASN A 208 24.60 -16.12 -7.33
CA ASN A 208 24.90 -15.12 -6.31
C ASN A 208 24.14 -15.33 -4.99
N LEU A 209 23.02 -16.07 -5.00
CA LEU A 209 22.17 -16.21 -3.82
C LEU A 209 22.88 -17.00 -2.71
N LYS A 210 23.70 -17.99 -3.08
CA LYS A 210 24.54 -18.73 -2.12
C LYS A 210 25.50 -17.80 -1.37
N ALA A 211 26.12 -16.86 -2.07
CA ALA A 211 27.02 -15.87 -1.47
C ALA A 211 26.27 -14.89 -0.54
N LEU A 212 25.10 -14.42 -0.96
CA LEU A 212 24.22 -13.57 -0.14
C LEU A 212 23.78 -14.27 1.14
N TYR A 213 23.33 -15.53 1.07
CA TYR A 213 22.95 -16.30 2.25
C TYR A 213 24.13 -16.53 3.22
N LYS A 214 25.33 -16.82 2.71
CA LYS A 214 26.54 -16.92 3.55
C LYS A 214 26.82 -15.60 4.28
N ARG A 215 26.70 -14.46 3.58
CA ARG A 215 26.86 -13.12 4.15
C ARG A 215 25.81 -12.81 5.21
N ILE A 216 24.53 -13.09 4.94
CA ILE A 216 23.43 -12.92 5.91
C ILE A 216 23.70 -13.77 7.16
N LYS A 217 24.03 -15.05 7.00
CA LYS A 217 24.33 -15.97 8.11
C LYS A 217 25.51 -15.48 8.96
N HIS A 218 26.56 -14.94 8.33
CA HIS A 218 27.70 -14.36 9.03
C HIS A 218 27.28 -13.15 9.89
N TYR A 219 26.55 -12.19 9.32
CA TYR A 219 26.11 -11.01 10.07
C TYR A 219 25.08 -11.31 11.15
N GLN A 220 24.17 -12.26 10.91
CA GLN A 220 23.25 -12.76 11.94
C GLN A 220 24.00 -13.36 13.14
N ARG A 221 25.05 -14.15 12.91
CA ARG A 221 25.91 -14.70 13.98
C ARG A 221 26.63 -13.59 14.76
N LEU A 222 27.17 -12.58 14.08
CA LEU A 222 27.79 -11.42 14.72
C LEU A 222 26.79 -10.65 15.59
N LEU A 223 25.58 -10.40 15.08
CA LEU A 223 24.53 -9.71 15.83
C LEU A 223 24.08 -10.53 17.06
N ALA A 224 23.97 -11.86 16.93
CA ALA A 224 23.66 -12.74 18.06
C ALA A 224 24.73 -12.69 19.16
N ARG A 225 26.02 -12.78 18.79
CA ARG A 225 27.13 -12.65 19.75
C ARG A 225 27.13 -11.29 20.45
N LYS A 226 26.88 -10.20 19.70
CA LYS A 226 26.79 -8.84 20.27
C LYS A 226 25.60 -8.68 21.22
N ARG A 227 24.49 -9.38 20.99
CA ARG A 227 23.34 -9.43 21.92
C ARG A 227 23.68 -10.12 23.23
N VAL A 228 24.38 -11.25 23.16
CA VAL A 228 24.84 -11.97 24.36
C VAL A 228 25.81 -11.10 25.16
N ALA A 229 26.83 -10.53 24.51
CA ALA A 229 27.88 -9.76 25.19
C ALA A 229 27.38 -8.45 25.84
N ASN A 230 26.41 -7.75 25.25
CA ASN A 230 25.98 -6.43 25.70
C ASN A 230 24.58 -6.44 26.36
N GLY A 231 23.99 -7.61 26.56
CA GLY A 231 22.68 -7.80 27.19
C GLY A 231 21.58 -6.90 26.62
N LYS A 232 20.77 -6.30 27.50
CA LYS A 232 19.61 -5.45 27.13
C LYS A 232 20.00 -4.19 26.33
N LYS A 233 21.24 -3.72 26.42
CA LYS A 233 21.72 -2.51 25.71
C LYS A 233 22.31 -2.81 24.32
N ALA A 234 22.44 -4.08 23.95
CA ALA A 234 23.12 -4.49 22.72
C ALA A 234 22.60 -3.81 21.45
N THR A 235 21.27 -3.68 21.33
CA THR A 235 20.61 -3.09 20.15
C THR A 235 20.82 -1.58 20.02
N GLN A 236 21.27 -0.91 21.08
CA GLN A 236 21.50 0.53 21.13
C GLN A 236 22.96 0.91 20.88
N THR A 237 23.89 -0.05 20.85
CA THR A 237 25.30 0.24 20.62
C THR A 237 25.57 0.62 19.15
N ASN A 238 26.38 1.65 18.92
CA ASN A 238 26.82 2.07 17.58
C ASN A 238 27.40 0.89 16.77
N ASN A 239 28.13 0.00 17.44
CA ASN A 239 28.72 -1.20 16.85
C ASN A 239 27.69 -2.25 16.41
N TYR A 240 26.54 -2.34 17.07
CA TYR A 240 25.44 -3.20 16.64
C TYR A 240 24.69 -2.59 15.45
N VAL A 241 24.39 -1.28 15.52
CA VAL A 241 23.70 -0.56 14.43
C VAL A 241 24.51 -0.61 13.14
N LYS A 242 25.84 -0.39 13.20
CA LYS A 242 26.74 -0.53 12.05
C LYS A 242 26.73 -1.94 11.46
N THR A 243 26.74 -2.99 12.30
CA THR A 243 26.69 -4.38 11.81
C THR A 243 25.32 -4.72 11.21
N ARG A 244 24.22 -4.19 11.75
CA ARG A 244 22.87 -4.40 11.21
C ARG A 244 22.64 -3.75 9.84
N ALA A 245 23.44 -2.75 9.49
CA ALA A 245 23.35 -2.05 8.21
C ALA A 245 24.14 -2.72 7.06
N LYS A 246 24.94 -3.78 7.33
CA LYS A 246 25.76 -4.50 6.34
C LYS A 246 25.05 -5.67 5.68
#